data_AF-A0A955LC22-F1
#
_entry.id   AF-A0A955LC22-F1
#
_cell.length_a   1.000
_cell.length_b   1.000
_cell.length_c   1.000
_cell.angle_alpha   90.00
_cell.angle_beta   90.00
_cell.angle_gamma   90.00
#
_symmetry.space_group_name_H-M   'P 1'
#
loop_
_entity.id
_entity.type
_entity.pdbx_description
1 polymer ?
#
loop_
_entity_poly.entity_id
_entity_poly.type
_entity_poly.pdbx_seq_one_letter_code
_entity_poly.pdbx_strand_id
1 'polypeptide(L)' 'FATLQQQDGVFTDRGKIYILFGPPTETRREFDPDANPKEIWRYDNVVKREFVFRDRNESGTYRLVEYYDL' A
#
# COMPACT_ATOMS: atom_id res chain seq x y z
N PHE A 1 -26.25 6.60 -1.51
CA PHE A 1 -25.54 6.30 -2.76
C PHE A 1 -24.20 5.66 -2.41
N ALA A 2 -24.05 4.34 -2.62
CA ALA A 2 -22.78 3.65 -2.45
C ALA A 2 -22.17 3.47 -3.84
N THR A 3 -21.06 4.12 -4.12
CA THR A 3 -20.35 4.00 -5.40
C THR A 3 -19.80 2.59 -5.54
N LEU A 4 -20.43 1.81 -6.42
CA LEU A 4 -20.00 0.50 -6.91
C LEU A 4 -18.66 0.63 -7.65
N GLN A 5 -17.56 0.69 -6.91
CA GLN A 5 -16.29 0.10 -7.33
C GLN A 5 -15.45 -0.25 -6.10
N GLN A 6 -16.06 -0.91 -5.13
CA GLN A 6 -15.31 -1.63 -4.11
C GLN A 6 -14.70 -2.86 -4.79
N GLN A 7 -13.57 -2.70 -5.50
CA GLN A 7 -12.69 -3.84 -5.74
C GLN A 7 -12.38 -4.39 -4.36
N ASP A 8 -12.77 -5.65 -4.09
CA ASP A 8 -12.71 -6.17 -2.72
C ASP A 8 -11.30 -5.94 -2.18
N GLY A 9 -11.18 -5.15 -1.12
CA GLY A 9 -9.88 -4.67 -0.63
C GLY A 9 -8.89 -5.81 -0.41
N VAL A 10 -9.40 -7.01 -0.08
CA VAL A 10 -8.67 -8.29 0.05
C VAL A 10 -7.86 -8.69 -1.19
N PHE A 11 -8.32 -8.37 -2.40
CA PHE A 11 -7.63 -8.74 -3.63
C PHE A 11 -6.54 -7.74 -4.04
N THR A 12 -6.51 -6.56 -3.41
CA THR A 12 -5.46 -5.58 -3.63
C THR A 12 -4.15 -6.06 -2.99
N ASP A 13 -3.01 -5.58 -3.50
CA ASP A 13 -1.72 -5.95 -2.92
C ASP A 13 -1.60 -5.47 -1.47
N ARG A 14 -2.16 -4.29 -1.15
CA ARG A 14 -2.30 -3.82 0.23
C ARG A 14 -3.11 -4.77 1.10
N GLY A 15 -4.25 -5.26 0.60
CA GLY A 15 -5.09 -6.22 1.30
C GLY A 15 -4.36 -7.53 1.59
N LYS A 16 -3.64 -8.08 0.60
CA LYS A 16 -2.83 -9.29 0.77
C LYS A 16 -1.74 -9.11 1.82
N ILE A 17 -1.01 -7.99 1.77
CA ILE A 17 0.03 -7.64 2.75
C ILE A 17 -0.58 -7.50 4.16
N TYR A 18 -1.73 -6.83 4.28
CA TYR A 18 -2.43 -6.68 5.56
C TYR A 18 -2.88 -8.04 6.13
N ILE A 19 -3.35 -8.96 5.29
CA ILE A 19 -3.77 -10.30 5.72
C ILE A 19 -2.56 -11.12 6.21
N LEU A 20 -1.42 -11.02 5.52
CA LEU A 20 -0.22 -11.78 5.84
C LEU A 20 0.49 -11.25 7.10
N PHE A 21 0.55 -9.94 7.27
CA PHE A 21 1.41 -9.30 8.27
C PHE A 21 0.65 -8.50 9.34
N GLY A 22 -0.68 -8.39 9.19
CA GLY A 22 -1.51 -7.54 10.03
C GLY A 22 -1.31 -6.05 9.74
N PRO A 23 -1.76 -5.18 10.66
CA PRO A 23 -1.58 -3.75 10.51
C PRO A 23 -0.08 -3.37 10.54
N PRO A 24 0.35 -2.45 9.66
CA PRO A 24 1.71 -1.91 9.71
C PRO A 24 1.93 -1.12 11.00
N THR A 25 3.19 -1.03 11.42
CA THR A 25 3.61 -0.14 12.52
C THR A 25 3.36 1.31 12.14
N GLU A 26 3.65 1.68 10.90
CA GLU A 26 3.45 3.03 10.38
C GLU A 26 2.97 2.99 8.94
N THR A 27 2.08 3.93 8.58
CA THR A 27 1.68 4.19 7.19
C THR A 27 2.01 5.64 6.85
N ARG A 28 2.80 5.84 5.80
CA ARG A 28 3.13 7.16 5.26
C ARG A 28 2.57 7.32 3.85
N ARG A 29 2.04 8.50 3.55
CA ARG A 29 1.61 8.86 2.19
C ARG A 29 2.46 10.01 1.71
N GLU A 30 3.09 9.81 0.57
CA GLU A 30 3.88 10.85 -0.09
C GLU A 30 3.17 11.22 -1.39
N PHE A 31 2.83 12.51 -1.48
CA PHE A 31 2.31 13.15 -2.67
C PHE A 31 3.42 14.04 -3.20
N ASP A 32 4.01 13.61 -4.30
CA ASP A 32 4.99 14.40 -5.04
C ASP A 32 4.25 15.03 -6.23
N PRO A 33 4.32 16.37 -6.44
CA PRO A 33 3.72 17.00 -7.62
C PRO A 33 4.25 16.44 -8.95
N ASP A 34 5.49 15.94 -8.95
CA ASP A 34 6.19 15.47 -10.14
C ASP A 34 6.23 13.92 -10.25
N ALA A 35 5.67 13.19 -9.27
CA ALA A 35 5.65 11.72 -9.27
C ALA A 35 4.31 11.13 -8.80
N ASN A 36 4.03 9.89 -9.21
CA ASN A 36 2.79 9.24 -8.81
C ASN A 36 2.70 9.08 -7.27
N PRO A 37 1.51 9.29 -6.66
CA PRO A 37 1.32 9.13 -5.22
C PRO A 37 1.78 7.74 -4.76
N LYS A 38 2.50 7.73 -3.63
CA LYS A 38 2.93 6.48 -3.00
C LYS A 38 2.46 6.38 -1.55
N GLU A 39 2.13 5.15 -1.17
CA GLU A 39 1.78 4.79 0.20
C GLU A 39 2.83 3.78 0.69
N ILE A 40 3.46 4.05 1.82
CA ILE A 40 4.56 3.28 2.37
C ILE A 40 4.09 2.69 3.69
N TRP A 41 4.17 1.36 3.81
CA TRP A 41 3.80 0.62 5.01
C TRP A 41 5.06 0.05 5.64
N ARG A 42 5.34 0.47 6.87
CA ARG A 42 6.52 0.05 7.62
C ARG A 42 6.13 -0.90 8.74
N TYR A 43 6.85 -2.02 8.84
CA TYR A 43 6.68 -3.03 9.88
C TYR A 43 7.96 -3.20 10.70
N ASP A 44 8.01 -2.57 11.87
CA ASP A 44 9.16 -2.68 12.79
C ASP A 44 9.07 -3.92 13.70
N ASN A 45 7.98 -4.69 13.60
CA ASN A 45 7.76 -5.94 14.33
C ASN A 45 8.63 -7.08 13.75
N VAL A 46 8.21 -8.34 13.96
CA VAL A 46 8.92 -9.53 13.45
C VAL A 46 9.07 -9.56 11.92
N VAL A 47 8.28 -8.78 11.18
CA VAL A 47 8.32 -8.73 9.72
C VAL A 47 9.56 -7.99 9.22
N LYS A 48 10.02 -6.95 9.96
CA LYS A 48 11.22 -6.15 9.64
C LYS A 48 11.31 -5.72 8.18
N ARG A 49 10.21 -5.20 7.63
CA ARG A 49 10.15 -4.77 6.23
C ARG A 49 9.35 -3.49 6.04
N GLU A 50 9.66 -2.82 4.96
CA GLU A 50 8.87 -1.72 4.39
C GLU A 50 8.32 -2.13 3.02
N PHE A 51 7.07 -1.78 2.75
CA PHE A 51 6.40 -2.01 1.48
C PHE A 51 5.97 -0.68 0.87
N VAL A 52 6.29 -0.47 -0.40
CA VAL A 52 5.93 0.75 -1.13
C VAL A 52 4.88 0.40 -2.18
N PHE A 53 3.72 1.05 -2.07
CA PHE A 53 2.62 0.94 -3.01
C PHE A 53 2.50 2.21 -3.83
N ARG A 54 2.30 2.09 -5.15
CA ARG A 54 2.06 3.23 -6.05
C ARG A 54 0.85 3.02 -6.94
N ASP A 55 0.16 4.10 -7.23
CA ASP A 55 -0.84 4.13 -8.29
C ASP A 55 -0.21 4.60 -9.61
N ARG A 56 0.23 3.65 -10.43
CA ARG A 56 0.94 3.95 -11.69
C ARG A 56 0.04 4.53 -12.78
N ASN A 57 -1.26 4.31 -12.69
CA ASN A 57 -2.22 4.66 -13.75
C ASN A 57 -3.17 5.78 -13.32
N GLU A 58 -2.92 6.41 -12.15
CA GLU A 58 -3.81 7.43 -11.56
C GLU A 58 -5.27 6.97 -11.43
N SER A 59 -5.49 5.66 -11.30
CA SER A 59 -6.81 5.03 -11.31
C SER A 59 -7.34 4.76 -9.90
N GLY A 60 -6.64 5.24 -8.87
CA GLY A 60 -6.85 4.91 -7.46
C GLY A 60 -6.34 3.51 -7.07
N THR A 61 -5.69 2.78 -7.98
CA THR A 61 -5.29 1.38 -7.76
C THR A 61 -3.82 1.27 -7.36
N TYR A 62 -3.58 1.25 -6.06
CA TYR A 62 -2.23 1.08 -5.49
C TYR A 62 -1.73 -0.36 -5.66
N ARG A 63 -0.60 -0.51 -6.36
CA ARG A 63 0.12 -1.77 -6.57
C ARG A 63 1.43 -1.77 -5.79
N LEU A 64 1.84 -2.93 -5.30
CA LEU A 64 3.15 -3.08 -4.66
C LEU A 64 4.23 -2.89 -5.72
N VAL A 65 5.16 -1.94 -5.52
CA VAL A 65 6.24 -1.67 -6.46
C VAL A 65 7.60 -2.03 -5.93
N GLU A 66 7.83 -1.85 -4.63
CA GLU A 66 9.13 -2.07 -3.98
C GLU A 66 8.89 -2.57 -2.55
N TYR A 67 9.87 -3.31 -2.02
CA TYR A 67 9.96 -3.62 -0.59
C TYR A 67 11.42 -3.60 -0.14
N TYR A 68 11.63 -3.32 1.14
CA TYR A 68 12.95 -3.19 1.75
C TYR A 68 12.98 -3.95 3.07
N ASP A 69 14.08 -4.62 3.40
CA ASP A 69 14.32 -5.18 4.73
C ASP A 69 14.87 -4.07 5.67
N LEU A 70 14.47 -4.10 6.95
CA LEU A 70 14.79 -3.10 7.98
C LEU A 70 15.79 -3.58 9.03
#